data_AF-A0A0W0YHN6-F1
#
_entry.id   AF-A0A0W0YHN6-F1
#
_cell.length_a   1.000
_cell.length_b   1.000
_cell.length_c   1.000
_cell.angle_alpha   90.00
_cell.angle_beta   90.00
_cell.angle_gamma   90.00
#
_symmetry.space_group_name_H-M   'P 1'
#
loop_
_entity.id
_entity.type
_entity.pdbx_description
1 polymer ?
#
loop_
_entity_poly.entity_id
_entity_poly.type
_entity_poly.pdbx_seq_one_letter_code
_entity_poly.pdbx_strand_id
1 'polypeptide(L)'
;MQKIALSALALFSSITYAEQLTTFAGIADAVAQGKEITLVMDLQECTSDKFPASPIIGSVKPNAFMVINNNRITASDRHFTLDNPTANGNPTFEYIKYNINSDGKVSINNTIMNAVNYQKIDTFQLACELNKGFKAFG
;
A
#
# COMPACT_ATOMS: atom_id res chain seq x y z
N MET A 1 -25.79 -44.33 -37.86
CA MET A 1 -26.39 -43.75 -36.64
C MET A 1 -25.27 -43.17 -35.80
N GLN A 2 -25.03 -41.86 -35.91
CA GLN A 2 -23.88 -41.17 -35.33
C GLN A 2 -24.29 -40.61 -33.96
N LYS A 3 -23.73 -41.16 -32.88
CA LYS A 3 -24.00 -40.71 -31.51
C LYS A 3 -23.15 -39.47 -31.24
N ILE A 4 -23.80 -38.31 -31.20
CA ILE A 4 -23.17 -37.05 -30.80
C ILE A 4 -23.06 -37.08 -29.26
N ALA A 5 -21.84 -37.24 -28.75
CA ALA A 5 -21.56 -37.07 -27.33
C ALA A 5 -21.43 -35.57 -27.05
N LEU A 6 -22.36 -35.00 -26.29
CA LEU A 6 -22.25 -33.65 -25.74
C LEU A 6 -21.26 -33.68 -24.56
N SER A 7 -20.04 -33.22 -24.78
CA SER A 7 -19.11 -32.91 -23.68
C SER A 7 -19.53 -31.59 -23.02
N ALA A 8 -20.02 -31.66 -21.78
CA ALA A 8 -20.25 -30.49 -20.95
C ALA A 8 -18.90 -29.92 -20.49
N LEU A 9 -18.55 -28.73 -20.98
CA LEU A 9 -17.36 -27.99 -20.57
C LEU A 9 -17.67 -27.25 -19.26
N ALA A 10 -17.30 -27.84 -18.12
CA ALA A 10 -17.38 -27.17 -16.83
C ALA A 10 -16.24 -26.13 -16.75
N LEU A 11 -16.58 -24.85 -16.90
CA LEU A 11 -15.67 -23.74 -16.61
C LEU A 11 -15.53 -23.61 -15.09
N PHE A 12 -14.46 -24.19 -14.55
CA PHE A 12 -14.05 -23.92 -13.17
C PHE A 12 -13.46 -22.51 -13.11
N SER A 13 -14.28 -21.54 -12.72
CA SER A 13 -13.79 -20.21 -12.35
C SER A 13 -12.99 -20.34 -11.05
N SER A 14 -11.65 -20.33 -11.13
CA SER A 14 -10.80 -20.19 -9.96
C SER A 14 -10.97 -18.78 -9.39
N ILE A 15 -11.55 -18.68 -8.20
CA ILE A 15 -11.53 -17.43 -7.44
C ILE A 15 -10.08 -17.26 -6.94
N THR A 16 -9.31 -16.39 -7.61
CA THR A 16 -7.97 -16.02 -7.15
C THR A 16 -8.11 -14.94 -6.09
N TYR A 17 -7.80 -15.28 -4.83
CA TYR A 17 -7.64 -14.27 -3.79
C TYR A 17 -6.25 -13.66 -3.90
N ALA A 18 -6.13 -12.36 -3.64
CA ALA A 18 -4.82 -11.72 -3.53
C ALA A 18 -4.06 -12.36 -2.36
N GLU A 19 -2.87 -12.90 -2.64
CA GLU A 19 -2.04 -13.56 -1.65
C GLU A 19 -1.09 -12.55 -1.02
N GLN A 20 -0.64 -12.83 0.20
CA GLN A 20 0.37 -11.98 0.83
C GLN A 20 1.71 -12.14 0.10
N LEU A 21 2.26 -11.01 -0.36
CA LEU A 21 3.58 -10.92 -0.99
C LEU A 21 4.62 -10.74 0.11
N THR A 22 5.21 -11.84 0.57
CA THR A 22 6.04 -11.86 1.79
C THR A 22 7.50 -11.46 1.58
N THR A 23 7.94 -11.25 0.34
CA THR A 23 9.33 -10.87 0.03
C THR A 23 9.38 -9.64 -0.87
N PHE A 24 10.49 -8.89 -0.79
CA PHE A 24 10.73 -7.79 -1.72
C PHE A 24 10.64 -8.25 -3.18
N ALA A 25 11.25 -9.39 -3.51
CA ALA A 25 11.21 -9.96 -4.84
C ALA A 25 9.78 -10.27 -5.29
N GLY A 26 8.94 -10.85 -4.41
CA GLY A 26 7.54 -11.12 -4.73
C GLY A 26 6.74 -9.86 -5.03
N ILE A 27 6.99 -8.76 -4.31
CA ILE A 27 6.36 -7.46 -4.62
C ILE A 27 6.89 -6.91 -5.95
N ALA A 28 8.21 -6.95 -6.19
CA ALA A 28 8.80 -6.49 -7.44
C ALA A 28 8.25 -7.28 -8.66
N ASP A 29 8.12 -8.60 -8.52
CA ASP A 29 7.56 -9.48 -9.54
C ASP A 29 6.08 -9.17 -9.79
N ALA A 30 5.30 -8.91 -8.75
CA ALA A 30 3.90 -8.49 -8.89
C ALA A 30 3.78 -7.16 -9.65
N VAL A 31 4.64 -6.19 -9.36
CA VAL A 31 4.70 -4.91 -10.10
C VAL A 31 5.04 -5.17 -11.58
N ALA A 32 6.07 -5.99 -11.85
CA ALA A 32 6.49 -6.30 -13.22
C ALA A 32 5.42 -7.06 -14.03
N GLN A 33 4.58 -7.84 -13.35
CA GLN A 33 3.43 -8.55 -13.94
C GLN A 33 2.18 -7.66 -14.09
N GLY A 34 2.22 -6.40 -13.66
CA GLY A 34 1.09 -5.48 -13.73
C GLY A 34 -0.04 -5.83 -12.75
N LYS A 35 0.26 -6.56 -11.67
CA LYS A 35 -0.74 -6.90 -10.66
C LYS A 35 -1.14 -5.68 -9.85
N GLU A 36 -2.40 -5.65 -9.43
CA GLU A 36 -2.84 -4.69 -8.42
C GLU A 36 -2.27 -5.09 -7.06
N ILE A 37 -1.65 -4.13 -6.36
CA ILE A 37 -1.05 -4.38 -5.05
C ILE A 37 -1.74 -3.51 -3.99
N THR A 38 -2.22 -4.16 -2.94
CA THR A 38 -2.73 -3.51 -1.73
C THR A 38 -1.65 -3.50 -0.67
N LEU A 39 -1.40 -2.32 -0.08
CA LEU A 39 -0.54 -2.14 1.07
C LEU A 39 -1.42 -2.07 2.32
N VAL A 40 -1.03 -2.79 3.36
CA VAL A 40 -1.69 -2.79 4.68
C VAL A 40 -0.65 -2.46 5.73
N MET A 41 -0.96 -1.50 6.60
CA MET A 41 -0.06 -0.97 7.60
C MET A 41 -0.71 -1.10 8.96
N ASP A 42 -0.08 -1.81 9.88
CA ASP A 42 -0.41 -1.76 11.30
C ASP A 42 0.56 -0.79 11.96
N LEU A 43 0.08 0.39 12.32
CA LEU A 43 0.97 1.45 12.80
C LEU A 43 1.58 1.12 14.16
N GLN A 44 0.96 0.24 14.97
CA GLN A 44 1.44 -0.08 16.31
C GLN A 44 2.67 -0.99 16.27
N GLU A 45 2.85 -1.70 15.15
CA GLU A 45 3.98 -2.57 14.85
C GLU A 45 5.12 -1.83 14.10
N CYS A 46 5.02 -0.51 13.99
CA CYS A 46 6.06 0.36 13.44
C CYS A 46 6.74 1.18 14.54
N THR A 47 7.77 1.95 14.19
CA THR A 47 8.41 2.96 15.06
C THR A 47 8.25 4.36 14.49
N SER A 48 8.07 5.34 15.36
CA SER A 48 7.88 6.75 15.02
C SER A 48 8.10 7.63 16.25
N ASP A 49 8.57 8.85 16.02
CA ASP A 49 8.65 9.88 17.07
C ASP A 49 7.27 10.48 17.39
N LYS A 50 6.28 10.32 16.49
CA LYS A 50 4.91 10.83 16.63
C LYS A 50 3.91 9.72 16.26
N PHE A 51 3.39 9.02 17.26
CA PHE A 51 2.27 8.11 17.04
C PHE A 51 0.92 8.79 17.29
N PRO A 52 -0.12 8.46 16.51
CA PRO A 52 -1.49 8.72 16.92
C PRO A 52 -1.79 7.97 18.22
N ALA A 53 -2.62 8.58 19.08
CA ALA A 53 -2.94 8.03 20.40
C ALA A 53 -3.75 6.71 20.35
N SER A 54 -4.38 6.42 19.22
CA SER A 54 -5.21 5.24 19.02
C SER A 54 -4.55 4.24 18.06
N PRO A 55 -4.86 2.93 18.22
CA PRO A 55 -4.48 1.94 17.23
C PRO A 55 -5.05 2.23 15.84
N ILE A 56 -4.25 2.03 14.79
CA ILE A 56 -4.62 2.32 13.40
C ILE A 56 -4.08 1.21 12.51
N ILE A 57 -5.00 0.57 11.78
CA ILE A 57 -4.69 -0.24 10.61
C ILE A 57 -5.12 0.55 9.37
N GLY A 58 -4.15 0.92 8.55
CA GLY A 58 -4.37 1.60 7.27
C GLY A 58 -4.30 0.60 6.12
N SER A 59 -5.10 0.81 5.06
CA SER A 59 -4.96 0.09 3.81
C SER A 59 -5.10 1.03 2.63
N VAL A 60 -4.23 0.85 1.63
CA VAL A 60 -4.23 1.64 0.41
C VAL A 60 -3.88 0.76 -0.79
N LYS A 61 -4.45 1.07 -1.95
CA LYS A 61 -4.10 0.47 -3.23
C LYS A 61 -3.51 1.55 -4.14
N PRO A 62 -2.21 1.87 -4.03
CA PRO A 62 -1.60 2.86 -4.90
C PRO A 62 -1.81 2.45 -6.36
N ASN A 63 -2.19 3.40 -7.20
CA ASN A 63 -2.39 3.14 -8.63
C ASN A 63 -1.06 3.02 -9.41
N ALA A 64 0.06 3.33 -8.77
CA ALA A 64 1.38 3.32 -9.39
C ALA A 64 2.47 2.88 -8.41
N PHE A 65 3.37 2.05 -8.92
CA PHE A 65 4.57 1.57 -8.25
C PHE A 65 5.77 1.75 -9.18
N MET A 66 6.96 1.90 -8.58
CA MET A 66 8.24 1.83 -9.29
C MET A 66 9.15 0.84 -8.58
N VAL A 67 9.79 -0.04 -9.34
CA VAL A 67 10.95 -0.84 -8.90
C VAL A 67 12.21 -0.11 -9.37
N ILE A 68 13.08 0.27 -8.44
CA ILE A 68 14.30 1.04 -8.71
C ILE A 68 15.50 0.17 -8.36
N ASN A 69 16.38 -0.05 -9.35
CA ASN A 69 17.64 -0.79 -9.21
C ASN A 69 17.53 -2.16 -8.51
N ASN A 70 16.35 -2.79 -8.55
CA ASN A 70 16.04 -4.02 -7.81
C ASN A 70 16.40 -3.98 -6.31
N ASN A 71 16.45 -2.78 -5.72
CA ASN A 71 16.80 -2.58 -4.30
C ASN A 71 15.78 -1.73 -3.55
N ARG A 72 14.86 -1.08 -4.27
CA ARG A 72 13.80 -0.26 -3.69
C ARG A 72 12.54 -0.34 -4.52
N ILE A 73 11.40 -0.53 -3.85
CA ILE A 73 10.07 -0.35 -4.42
C ILE A 73 9.49 0.90 -3.81
N THR A 74 8.87 1.75 -4.62
CA THR A 74 8.25 2.97 -4.14
C THR A 74 6.88 3.21 -4.74
N ALA A 75 5.98 3.72 -3.91
CA ALA A 75 4.63 4.12 -4.27
C ALA A 75 4.28 5.39 -3.49
N SER A 76 3.15 5.99 -3.83
CA SER A 76 2.59 7.10 -3.05
C SER A 76 1.08 7.09 -3.13
N ASP A 77 0.44 7.69 -2.15
CA ASP A 77 -0.97 8.03 -2.17
C ASP A 77 -1.14 9.51 -1.80
N ARG A 78 -2.21 10.12 -2.32
CA ARG A 78 -2.61 11.47 -1.94
C ARG A 78 -4.03 11.41 -1.40
N HIS A 79 -4.13 11.30 -0.09
CA HIS A 79 -5.39 11.19 0.62
C HIS A 79 -5.94 12.59 0.96
N PHE A 80 -7.11 12.94 0.42
CA PHE A 80 -7.82 14.15 0.85
C PHE A 80 -8.59 13.85 2.13
N THR A 81 -8.54 14.77 3.10
CA THR A 81 -9.30 14.64 4.35
C THR A 81 -9.67 16.01 4.94
N LEU A 82 -10.72 16.00 5.76
CA LEU A 82 -11.09 17.08 6.68
C LEU A 82 -10.76 16.73 8.14
N ASP A 83 -10.32 15.49 8.40
CA ASP A 83 -10.22 14.91 9.73
C ASP A 83 -8.78 14.82 10.24
N ASN A 84 -7.82 15.43 9.54
CA ASN A 84 -6.44 15.43 10.02
C ASN A 84 -6.36 16.19 11.36
N PRO A 85 -5.82 15.59 12.44
CA PRO A 85 -5.81 16.22 13.76
C PRO A 85 -5.09 17.58 13.82
N THR A 86 -4.11 17.81 12.95
CA THR A 86 -3.34 19.06 12.92
C THR A 86 -4.06 20.21 12.19
N ALA A 87 -5.14 19.90 11.45
CA ALA A 87 -5.88 20.85 10.63
C ALA A 87 -7.38 20.53 10.60
N ASN A 88 -7.95 20.05 11.70
CA ASN A 88 -9.32 19.53 11.77
C ASN A 88 -10.36 20.51 11.19
N GLY A 89 -11.25 20.01 10.33
CA GLY A 89 -12.24 20.78 9.59
C GLY A 89 -11.72 21.54 8.37
N ASN A 90 -10.40 21.62 8.15
CA ASN A 90 -9.82 22.29 6.99
C ASN A 90 -9.47 21.30 5.86
N PRO A 91 -9.78 21.64 4.59
CA PRO A 91 -9.36 20.86 3.42
C PRO A 91 -7.85 20.58 3.41
N THR A 92 -7.48 19.31 3.54
CA THR A 92 -6.09 18.86 3.72
C THR A 92 -5.77 17.69 2.79
N PHE A 93 -4.54 17.67 2.26
CA PHE A 93 -3.96 16.48 1.65
C PHE A 93 -2.94 15.86 2.60
N GLU A 94 -3.06 14.55 2.82
CA GLU A 94 -2.00 13.69 3.32
C GLU A 94 -1.31 13.04 2.13
N TYR A 95 -0.12 13.53 1.79
CA TYR A 95 0.72 12.90 0.78
C TYR A 95 1.63 11.88 1.44
N ILE A 96 1.35 10.61 1.19
CA ILE A 96 1.99 9.48 1.85
C ILE A 96 2.94 8.81 0.86
N LYS A 97 4.22 8.77 1.21
CA LYS A 97 5.28 8.17 0.40
C LYS A 97 5.75 6.87 1.03
N TYR A 98 5.64 5.78 0.28
CA TYR A 98 6.12 4.45 0.66
C TYR A 98 7.46 4.16 0.00
N ASN A 99 8.45 3.72 0.76
CA ASN A 99 9.65 3.06 0.23
C ASN A 99 9.87 1.74 0.95
N ILE A 100 9.92 0.66 0.19
CA ILE A 100 10.22 -0.70 0.64
C ILE A 100 11.61 -1.05 0.11
N ASN A 101 12.55 -1.33 0.99
CA ASN A 101 13.92 -1.69 0.62
C ASN A 101 14.05 -3.22 0.47
N SER A 102 15.06 -3.67 -0.26
CA SER A 102 15.32 -5.11 -0.48
C SER A 102 15.67 -5.88 0.80
N ASP A 103 16.07 -5.20 1.86
CA ASP A 103 16.30 -5.79 3.19
C ASP A 103 15.01 -5.94 4.03
N GLY A 104 13.85 -5.57 3.47
CA GLY A 104 12.55 -5.66 4.15
C GLY A 104 12.23 -4.45 5.03
N LYS A 105 13.12 -3.46 5.17
CA LYS A 105 12.80 -2.21 5.86
C LYS A 105 11.87 -1.35 5.01
N VAL A 106 10.89 -0.75 5.66
CA VAL A 106 9.89 0.11 5.02
C VAL A 106 9.91 1.47 5.70
N SER A 107 9.94 2.53 4.90
CA SER A 107 9.70 3.90 5.38
C SER A 107 8.40 4.43 4.79
N ILE A 108 7.60 5.04 5.65
CA ILE A 108 6.35 5.69 5.31
C ILE A 108 6.46 7.14 5.76
N ASN A 109 6.47 8.06 4.81
CA ASN A 109 6.55 9.49 5.10
C ASN A 109 5.24 10.14 4.76
N ASN A 110 4.56 10.72 5.74
CA ASN A 110 3.34 11.49 5.52
C ASN A 110 3.68 12.99 5.55
N THR A 111 3.29 13.70 4.51
CA THR A 111 3.36 15.16 4.43
C THR A 111 1.95 15.71 4.39
N ILE A 112 1.60 16.47 5.43
CA ILE A 112 0.28 17.09 5.57
C ILE A 112 0.35 18.46 4.92
N MET A 113 -0.56 18.74 3.98
CA MET A 113 -0.57 19.96 3.19
C MET A 113 -1.96 20.57 3.16
N ASN A 114 -2.05 21.89 3.19
CA ASN A 114 -3.31 22.59 2.92
C ASN A 114 -3.74 22.30 1.47
N ALA A 115 -4.99 21.88 1.26
CA ALA A 115 -5.46 21.46 -0.06
C ALA A 115 -5.72 22.62 -1.04
N VAL A 116 -5.81 23.86 -0.54
CA VAL A 116 -6.06 25.06 -1.35
C VAL A 116 -4.77 25.63 -1.91
N ASN A 117 -3.73 25.75 -1.07
CA ASN A 117 -2.48 26.43 -1.44
C ASN A 117 -1.25 25.51 -1.44
N TYR A 118 -1.40 24.23 -1.12
CA TYR A 118 -0.33 23.22 -1.05
C TYR A 118 0.78 23.53 -0.03
N GLN A 119 0.57 24.49 0.87
CA GLN A 119 1.51 24.78 1.94
C GLN A 119 1.62 23.56 2.86
N LYS A 120 2.86 23.12 3.14
CA LYS A 120 3.13 22.09 4.14
C LYS A 120 2.71 22.58 5.54
N ILE A 121 1.90 21.79 6.22
CA ILE A 121 1.40 22.03 7.58
C ILE A 121 2.29 21.27 8.58
N ASP A 122 2.44 19.96 8.42
CA ASP A 122 3.27 19.11 9.27
C ASP A 122 3.79 17.90 8.47
N THR A 123 4.67 17.11 9.08
CA THR A 123 5.13 15.83 8.56
C THR A 123 5.45 14.88 9.70
N PHE A 124 5.30 13.58 9.43
CA PHE A 124 5.79 12.53 10.29
C PHE A 124 6.25 11.33 9.46
N GLN A 125 7.13 10.54 10.06
CA GLN A 125 7.70 9.35 9.45
C GLN A 125 7.44 8.13 10.33
N LEU A 126 7.14 7.01 9.69
CA LEU A 126 7.07 5.70 10.30
C LEU A 126 8.16 4.82 9.68
N ALA A 127 8.87 4.08 10.52
CA ALA A 127 9.73 2.98 10.09
C ALA A 127 9.05 1.66 10.45
N CYS A 128 8.82 0.81 9.45
CA CYS A 128 8.16 -0.48 9.60
C CYS A 128 9.04 -1.59 9.00
N GLU A 129 8.65 -2.83 9.22
CA GLU A 129 9.26 -4.00 8.58
C GLU A 129 8.20 -4.77 7.78
N LEU A 130 8.60 -5.26 6.61
CA LEU A 130 7.77 -6.13 5.78
C LEU A 130 7.38 -7.40 6.57
N ASN A 131 6.12 -7.78 6.47
CA ASN A 131 5.44 -8.86 7.20
C ASN A 131 5.17 -8.62 8.70
N LYS A 132 5.62 -7.50 9.27
CA LYS A 132 5.23 -7.04 10.60
C LYS A 132 4.20 -5.92 10.49
N GLY A 133 4.59 -4.68 10.80
CA GLY A 133 3.75 -3.49 10.66
C GLY A 133 3.47 -3.07 9.22
N PHE A 134 4.06 -3.72 8.22
CA PHE A 134 3.75 -3.47 6.81
C PHE A 134 3.57 -4.78 6.04
N LYS A 135 2.47 -4.91 5.30
CA LYS A 135 2.14 -6.07 4.47
C LYS A 135 1.73 -5.63 3.07
N ALA A 136 2.03 -6.46 2.08
CA ALA A 136 1.61 -6.26 0.70
C ALA A 136 0.82 -7.48 0.22
N PHE A 137 -0.19 -7.27 -0.63
CA PHE A 137 -1.05 -8.31 -1.19
C PHE A 137 -1.24 -8.07 -2.69
N GLY A 138 -1.25 -9.13 -3.50
CA GLY A 138 -1.47 -9.08 -4.95
C GLY A 138 -1.47 -10.44 -5.61
#